data_AF-A0A1Q5NAQ8-F1
#
_entry.id   AF-A0A1Q5NAQ8-F1
#
_cell.length_a   1.000
_cell.length_b   1.000
_cell.length_c   1.000
_cell.angle_alpha   90.00
_cell.angle_beta   90.00
_cell.angle_gamma   90.00
#
_symmetry.space_group_name_H-M   'P 1'
#
loop_
_entity.id
_entity.type
_entity.pdbx_description
1 polymer ?
#
loop_
_entity_poly.entity_id
_entity_poly.type
_entity_poly.pdbx_seq_one_letter_code
_entity_poly.pdbx_strand_id
1 'polypeptide(L)' 'MRDAPPVDSPDDGGPLPGELGPLLRALVRSPRCVGLNITVYDPDPDPDGTAGALLTDLVVAAFAEE' A
#
# COMPACT_ATOMS: atom_id res chain seq x y z
N MET A 1 -8.65 5.61 14.25
CA MET A 1 -8.60 4.56 13.22
C MET A 1 -7.13 4.38 12.88
N ARG A 2 -6.58 3.17 12.78
CA ARG A 2 -5.21 3.04 12.25
C ARG A 2 -5.30 3.28 10.75
N ASP A 3 -4.61 4.31 10.25
CA ASP A 3 -4.68 4.73 8.85
C ASP A 3 -3.78 3.88 7.92
N ALA A 4 -2.94 3.01 8.50
CA ALA A 4 -2.01 2.13 7.81
C ALA A 4 -2.39 0.65 7.99
N PRO A 5 -2.09 -0.21 6.99
CA PRO A 5 -2.35 -1.64 7.07
C PRO A 5 -1.54 -2.31 8.19
N PRO A 6 -2.05 -3.41 8.78
CA PRO A 6 -1.35 -4.10 9.85
C PRO A 6 -0.05 -4.74 9.36
N VAL A 7 0.95 -4.64 10.24
CA VAL A 7 2.31 -5.17 10.07
C VAL A 7 2.82 -5.66 11.42
N ASP A 8 3.80 -6.57 11.41
CA ASP A 8 4.38 -7.19 12.61
C ASP A 8 4.97 -6.18 13.62
N SER A 9 5.43 -5.02 13.16
CA SER A 9 6.06 -3.97 13.99
C SER A 9 5.51 -2.59 13.62
N PRO A 10 4.36 -2.20 14.18
CA PRO A 10 3.69 -0.95 13.84
C PRO A 10 4.46 0.26 14.39
N ASP A 11 4.52 1.33 13.59
CA ASP A 11 5.09 2.62 13.96
C ASP A 11 4.11 3.74 13.60
N ASP A 12 4.00 4.73 14.50
CA ASP A 12 3.15 5.89 14.26
C ASP A 12 3.83 6.86 13.30
N GLY A 13 3.07 7.44 12.36
CA GLY A 13 3.60 8.44 11.41
C GLY A 13 4.00 7.90 10.04
N GLY A 14 3.55 6.69 9.68
CA GLY A 14 3.63 6.19 8.31
C GLY A 14 2.77 7.02 7.33
N PRO A 15 3.02 6.88 6.01
CA PRO A 15 2.29 7.62 4.99
C PRO A 15 0.82 7.24 4.97
N LEU A 16 -0.05 8.25 4.84
CA LEU A 16 -1.48 8.04 4.68
C LEU A 16 -1.78 7.47 3.29
N PRO A 17 -2.92 6.77 3.08
CA PRO A 17 -3.28 6.23 1.77
C PRO A 17 -3.31 7.28 0.66
N GLY A 18 -3.77 8.49 0.97
CA GLY A 18 -3.79 9.63 0.03
C GLY A 18 -2.40 10.18 -0.33
N GLU A 19 -1.38 9.90 0.48
CA GLU A 19 0.02 10.27 0.21
C GLU A 19 0.76 9.13 -0.51
N LEU A 20 0.47 7.89 -0.11
CA LEU A 20 1.08 6.68 -0.66
C LEU A 20 0.68 6.43 -2.12
N GLY A 21 -0.60 6.64 -2.48
CA GLY A 21 -1.10 6.40 -3.84
C GLY A 21 -0.34 7.20 -4.92
N PRO A 22 -0.26 8.54 -4.82
CA PRO A 22 0.50 9.36 -5.76
C PRO A 22 2.00 9.01 -5.81
N LEU A 23 2.61 8.73 -4.66
CA LEU A 23 4.01 8.32 -4.57
C LEU A 23 4.24 6.99 -5.31
N LEU A 24 3.39 5.99 -5.05
CA LEU A 24 3.49 4.67 -5.69
C LEU A 24 3.31 4.80 -7.21
N ARG A 25 2.29 5.54 -7.68
CA ARG A 25 2.05 5.80 -9.11
C ARG A 25 3.27 6.42 -9.79
N ALA A 26 3.92 7.41 -9.17
CA ALA A 26 5.12 8.04 -9.71
C ALA A 26 6.31 7.06 -9.79
N LEU A 27 6.49 6.22 -8.76
CA LEU A 27 7.59 5.26 -8.70
C LEU A 27 7.42 4.13 -9.71
N VAL A 28 6.24 3.49 -9.78
CA VAL A 28 6.01 2.32 -10.66
C VAL A 28 5.98 2.69 -12.15
N ARG A 29 5.65 3.94 -12.49
CA ARG A 29 5.65 4.44 -13.88
C ARG A 29 7.02 4.93 -14.35
N SER A 30 8.01 4.99 -13.47
CA SER A 30 9.39 5.34 -13.85
C SER A 30 9.95 4.25 -14.78
N PRO A 31 10.59 4.60 -15.91
CA PRO A 31 11.26 3.62 -16.78
C PRO A 31 12.45 2.93 -16.10
N ARG A 32 12.84 3.39 -14.91
CA ARG A 32 13.86 2.77 -14.05
C ARG A 32 13.28 1.77 -13.06
N CYS A 33 11.96 1.73 -12.89
CA CYS A 33 11.31 0.75 -12.03
C CYS A 33 11.29 -0.60 -12.75
N VAL A 34 11.88 -1.61 -12.12
CA VAL A 34 11.94 -2.98 -12.67
C VAL A 34 10.98 -3.94 -11.97
N GLY A 35 10.26 -3.47 -10.94
CA GLY A 35 9.31 -4.26 -10.17
C GLY A 35 8.90 -3.62 -8.85
N LEU A 36 7.90 -4.23 -8.20
CA LEU A 36 7.37 -3.86 -6.89
C LEU A 36 7.28 -5.13 -6.03
N ASN A 37 7.70 -5.03 -4.77
CA ASN A 37 7.48 -6.05 -3.76
C ASN A 37 6.55 -5.52 -2.68
N ILE A 38 5.57 -6.34 -2.30
CA ILE A 38 4.69 -6.09 -1.15
C ILE A 38 5.10 -7.09 -0.08
N THR A 39 5.52 -6.60 1.07
CA THR A 39 6.01 -7.43 2.17
C THR A 39 5.38 -6.97 3.49
N VAL A 40 5.58 -7.79 4.52
CA VAL A 40 5.24 -7.51 5.94
C VAL A 40 3.77 -7.24 6.27
N TYR A 41 2.85 -7.43 5.33
CA TYR A 41 1.42 -7.45 5.62
C TYR A 41 1.10 -8.64 6.54
N ASP A 42 0.54 -8.35 7.72
CA ASP A 42 0.05 -9.34 8.67
C ASP A 42 -1.49 -9.39 8.63
N PRO A 43 -2.10 -10.47 8.10
CA PRO A 43 -3.54 -10.61 8.01
C PRO A 43 -4.23 -10.98 9.34
N ASP A 44 -3.49 -11.48 10.33
CA ASP A 44 -4.07 -11.93 11.60
C ASP A 44 -4.88 -10.83 12.33
N PRO A 45 -4.42 -9.56 12.38
CA PRO A 45 -5.20 -8.45 12.93
C PRO A 45 -6.21 -7.80 11.94
N ASP A 46 -6.36 -8.28 10.70
CA ASP A 46 -7.33 -7.78 9.69
C ASP A 46 -8.37 -8.87 9.31
N PRO A 47 -9.20 -9.33 10.26
CA PRO A 47 -10.15 -10.43 10.02
C PRO A 47 -11.23 -10.08 8.97
N ASP A 48 -11.53 -8.79 8.81
CA ASP A 48 -12.48 -8.28 7.82
C ASP A 48 -11.82 -8.02 6.44
N GLY A 49 -10.49 -8.16 6.34
CA GLY A 49 -9.73 -7.97 5.10
C GLY A 49 -9.73 -6.53 4.57
N THR A 50 -10.07 -5.56 5.41
CA THR A 50 -10.24 -4.15 5.00
C THR A 50 -8.92 -3.49 4.64
N ALA A 51 -7.85 -3.81 5.37
CA ALA A 51 -6.52 -3.31 5.08
C ALA A 51 -5.90 -4.02 3.88
N GLY A 52 -6.15 -5.32 3.71
CA GLY A 52 -5.78 -6.06 2.51
C GLY A 52 -6.45 -5.51 1.24
N ALA A 53 -7.74 -5.17 1.32
CA ALA A 53 -8.47 -4.52 0.23
C ALA A 53 -7.86 -3.14 -0.11
N LEU A 54 -7.61 -2.31 0.90
CA LEU A 54 -6.98 -1.00 0.71
C LEU A 54 -5.60 -1.10 0.03
N LEU A 55 -4.75 -2.03 0.47
CA LEU A 55 -3.45 -2.29 -0.15
C LEU A 55 -3.60 -2.67 -1.63
N THR A 56 -4.56 -3.54 -1.93
CA THR A 56 -4.84 -3.98 -3.30
C THR A 56 -5.31 -2.82 -4.17
N ASP A 57 -6.24 -2.00 -3.68
CA ASP A 57 -6.77 -0.84 -4.39
C ASP A 57 -5.66 0.17 -4.73
N LEU A 58 -4.75 0.45 -3.77
CA LEU A 58 -3.60 1.34 -3.99
C LEU A 58 -2.67 0.80 -5.08
N VAL A 59 -2.40 -0.50 -5.08
CA VAL A 59 -1.54 -1.15 -6.08
C VAL A 59 -2.21 -1.10 -7.46
N VAL A 60 -3.47 -1.50 -7.56
CA VAL A 60 -4.22 -1.47 -8.83
C VAL A 60 -4.28 -0.05 -9.39
N ALA A 61 -4.61 0.94 -8.58
CA ALA A 61 -4.69 2.34 -8.99
C ALA A 61 -3.32 2.90 -9.47
N ALA A 62 -2.22 2.44 -8.88
CA ALA A 62 -0.88 2.87 -9.30
C ALA A 62 -0.52 2.37 -10.71
N PHE A 63 -0.99 1.18 -11.10
CA PHE A 63 -0.74 0.57 -12.40
C PHE A 63 -1.82 0.85 -13.46
N ALA A 64 -3.01 1.29 -13.07
CA ALA A 64 -4.08 1.60 -14.01
C ALA A 64 -3.68 2.73 -14.97
N GLU A 65 -3.95 2.55 -16.26
CA GLU A 65 -3.87 3.60 -17.27
C GLU A 65 -5.11 4.49 -17.22
N GLU A 66 -4.94 5.78 -17.54
CA GLU A 66 -6.04 6.76 -17.65
C GLU A 66 -6.77 6.66 -18.99
#